data_AF-A0A0W0F0J1-F1
#
_entry.id   AF-A0A0W0F0J1-F1
#
_cell.length_a   1.000
_cell.length_b   1.000
_cell.length_c   1.000
_cell.angle_alpha   90.00
_cell.angle_beta   90.00
_cell.angle_gamma   90.00
#
_symmetry.space_group_name_H-M   'P 1'
#
loop_
_entity.id
_entity.type
_entity.pdbx_description
1 polymer ?
#
loop_
_entity_poly.entity_id
_entity_poly.type
_entity_poly.pdbx_seq_one_letter_code
_entity_poly.pdbx_strand_id
1 'polypeptide(L)'
;MCTSNFKAYLHGHIADFIQYAKLDAPIPCWQARDGDVWCQSIADSAAIIVSLSDTLIVRVEQETLEDEWEFPQSVYPVAGKEAQDIGLVYDIVGHIFLNSTHYVAWSLATTDTPTRVKGVFFYDGQGVNAGKPEYSVKESGGVAKSLSSWNIPMPKNYKDYWTLMVLYKLQGGQKAQE
;
A
#
# COMPACT_ATOMS: atom_id res chain seq x y z
N MET A 1 -9.52 -11.19 11.46
CA MET A 1 -10.14 -10.15 12.31
C MET A 1 -9.19 -8.96 12.31
N CYS A 2 -9.49 -7.89 11.58
CA CYS A 2 -8.65 -6.69 11.60
C CYS A 2 -8.89 -5.94 12.91
N THR A 3 -7.86 -5.83 13.73
CA THR A 3 -7.90 -5.14 15.01
C THR A 3 -8.10 -3.63 14.79
N SER A 4 -8.88 -2.99 15.67
CA SER A 4 -9.23 -1.57 15.69
C SER A 4 -8.05 -0.61 15.49
N ASN A 5 -6.83 -1.05 15.81
CA ASN A 5 -5.60 -0.26 15.71
C ASN A 5 -5.16 -0.01 14.25
N PHE A 6 -5.50 -0.89 13.30
CA PHE A 6 -5.13 -0.70 11.89
C PHE A 6 -5.95 0.43 11.24
N LYS A 7 -7.23 0.55 11.61
CA LYS A 7 -8.07 1.68 11.19
C LYS A 7 -7.52 3.00 11.73
N ALA A 8 -7.15 3.06 13.01
CA ALA A 8 -6.60 4.26 13.61
C ALA A 8 -5.27 4.69 12.95
N TYR A 9 -4.42 3.74 12.58
CA TYR A 9 -3.16 3.98 11.89
C TYR A 9 -3.34 4.58 10.48
N LEU A 10 -4.28 4.04 9.69
CA LEU A 10 -4.61 4.59 8.37
C LEU A 10 -5.13 6.03 8.44
N HIS A 11 -5.92 6.35 9.46
CA HIS A 11 -6.49 7.69 9.65
C HIS A 11 -5.46 8.74 10.09
N GLY A 12 -4.37 8.36 10.78
CA GLY A 12 -3.34 9.29 11.26
C GLY A 12 -2.30 9.69 10.21
N HIS A 13 -1.95 8.77 9.31
CA HIS A 13 -0.74 8.88 8.49
C HIS A 13 -1.00 9.07 6.98
N ILE A 14 -2.25 8.96 6.53
CA ILE A 14 -2.69 9.41 5.18
C ILE A 14 -3.19 10.87 5.26
N ALA A 15 -2.68 11.67 6.19
CA ALA A 15 -3.14 13.05 6.37
C ALA A 15 -2.66 14.00 5.25
N ASP A 16 -1.59 13.66 4.52
CA ASP A 16 -1.01 14.54 3.49
C ASP A 16 -1.73 14.50 2.14
N PHE A 17 -2.78 13.68 2.00
CA PHE A 17 -3.67 13.67 0.82
C PHE A 17 -5.10 14.13 1.13
N ILE A 18 -5.38 14.51 2.39
CA ILE A 18 -6.70 14.99 2.79
C ILE A 18 -6.68 16.51 2.68
N GLN A 19 -7.31 17.04 1.62
CA GLN A 19 -7.77 18.42 1.69
C GLN A 19 -8.81 18.49 2.82
N TYR A 20 -8.40 18.99 3.98
CA TYR A 20 -9.33 19.46 5.00
C TYR A 20 -10.01 20.72 4.47
N ALA A 21 -10.99 20.53 3.58
CA ALA A 21 -11.96 21.56 3.29
C ALA A 21 -12.75 21.79 4.58
N LYS A 22 -12.35 22.81 5.34
CA LYS A 22 -13.09 23.33 6.49
C LYS A 22 -14.34 24.03 5.94
N LEU A 23 -15.29 23.24 5.47
CA LEU A 23 -16.65 23.69 5.22
C LEU A 23 -17.32 23.77 6.59
N ASP A 24 -17.76 24.97 6.99
CA ASP A 24 -18.66 25.12 8.13
C ASP A 24 -19.85 24.18 7.90
N ALA A 25 -19.98 23.15 8.74
CA ALA A 25 -20.83 22.01 8.47
C ALA A 25 -22.30 22.46 8.38
N PRO A 26 -22.95 22.38 7.19
CA PRO A 26 -24.40 22.33 7.17
C PRO A 26 -24.77 20.96 7.74
N ILE A 27 -25.64 20.93 8.75
CA ILE A 27 -26.19 19.67 9.29
C ILE A 27 -26.80 18.91 8.10
N PRO A 28 -26.22 17.78 7.63
CA PRO A 28 -26.73 17.11 6.46
C PRO A 28 -27.90 16.24 6.92
N CYS A 29 -29.12 16.75 6.76
CA CYS A 29 -30.29 15.92 6.87
C CYS A 29 -30.43 15.12 5.56
N TRP A 30 -30.54 13.80 5.67
CA TRP A 30 -30.86 12.97 4.53
C TRP A 30 -32.37 13.05 4.27
N GLN A 31 -32.75 13.35 3.03
CA GLN A 31 -34.13 13.40 2.58
C GLN A 31 -34.41 12.22 1.67
N ALA A 32 -35.34 11.36 2.05
CA ALA A 32 -35.82 10.29 1.17
C ALA A 32 -36.74 10.88 0.07
N ARG A 33 -36.89 10.16 -1.06
CA ARG A 33 -37.58 10.67 -2.27
C ARG A 33 -39.08 10.95 -2.06
N ASP A 34 -39.64 10.41 -0.98
CA ASP A 34 -40.99 10.52 -0.43
C ASP A 34 -41.13 11.63 0.63
N GLY A 35 -40.06 12.35 0.95
CA GLY A 35 -40.10 13.61 1.70
C GLY A 35 -39.73 13.51 3.18
N ASP A 36 -39.47 12.32 3.70
CA ASP A 36 -39.06 12.16 5.09
C ASP A 36 -37.63 12.64 5.31
N VAL A 37 -37.46 13.51 6.31
CA VAL A 37 -36.18 14.14 6.66
C VAL A 37 -35.68 13.56 7.98
N TRP A 38 -34.53 12.88 7.94
CA TRP A 38 -33.89 12.30 9.12
C TRP A 38 -32.69 13.15 9.56
N CYS A 39 -32.78 13.76 10.74
CA CYS A 39 -31.75 14.64 11.32
C CYS A 39 -31.27 14.18 12.72
N GLN A 40 -31.08 12.88 12.95
CA GLN A 40 -30.55 12.38 14.23
C GLN A 40 -29.23 11.66 14.07
N SER A 41 -28.13 12.38 14.29
CA SER A 41 -27.08 12.07 15.27
C SER A 41 -25.85 12.94 15.01
N ILE A 42 -25.03 13.10 16.04
CA ILE A 42 -23.73 13.80 16.05
C ILE A 42 -22.98 13.52 14.75
N ALA A 43 -22.50 14.58 14.09
CA ALA A 43 -21.72 14.48 12.86
C ALA A 43 -20.46 13.65 13.14
N ASP A 44 -20.53 12.36 12.85
CA ASP A 44 -19.36 11.51 12.75
C ASP A 44 -18.70 11.89 11.41
N SER A 45 -17.44 12.29 11.47
CA SER A 45 -16.72 12.77 10.29
C SER A 45 -16.64 11.65 9.26
N ALA A 46 -17.38 11.77 8.17
CA ALA A 46 -17.18 10.93 7.00
C ALA A 46 -15.98 11.47 6.22
N ALA A 47 -14.84 10.77 6.28
CA ALA A 47 -13.73 11.04 5.37
C ALA A 47 -14.15 10.61 3.97
N ILE A 48 -14.43 11.58 3.11
CA ILE A 48 -14.70 11.31 1.69
C ILE A 48 -13.34 11.23 1.00
N ILE A 49 -13.00 10.04 0.51
CA ILE A 49 -11.86 9.85 -0.39
C ILE A 49 -12.31 10.35 -1.77
N VAL A 50 -11.91 11.56 -2.15
CA VAL A 50 -12.30 12.19 -3.41
C VAL A 50 -11.47 11.70 -4.61
N SER A 51 -10.30 11.14 -4.37
CA SER A 51 -9.48 10.50 -5.39
C SER A 51 -8.52 9.48 -4.77
N LEU A 52 -8.27 8.40 -5.49
CA LEU A 52 -7.33 7.35 -5.15
C LEU A 52 -6.15 7.43 -6.13
N SER A 53 -4.91 7.49 -5.65
CA SER A 53 -3.73 7.62 -6.51
C SER A 53 -3.43 6.33 -7.27
N ASP A 54 -2.83 6.39 -8.45
CA ASP A 54 -2.41 5.17 -9.16
C ASP A 54 -1.38 4.33 -8.37
N THR A 55 -0.64 4.98 -7.47
CA THR A 55 0.30 4.34 -6.55
C THR A 55 0.01 4.77 -5.12
N LEU A 56 -0.27 3.80 -4.26
CA LEU A 56 -0.40 3.99 -2.82
C LEU A 56 0.94 3.67 -2.16
N ILE A 57 1.46 4.59 -1.36
CA ILE A 57 2.71 4.43 -0.61
C ILE A 57 2.36 4.36 0.87
N VAL A 58 2.73 3.27 1.52
CA VAL A 58 2.60 3.10 2.97
C VAL A 58 3.98 3.23 3.58
N ARG A 59 4.22 4.31 4.32
CA ARG A 59 5.44 4.51 5.09
C ARG A 59 5.27 3.91 6.49
N VAL A 60 6.28 3.18 6.94
CA VAL A 60 6.32 2.60 8.29
C VAL A 60 7.15 3.53 9.17
N GLU A 61 6.53 4.09 10.20
CA GLU A 61 7.19 4.94 11.19
C GLU A 61 7.50 4.13 12.46
N GLN A 62 8.32 3.08 12.33
CA GLN A 62 8.83 2.32 13.47
C GLN A 62 10.33 2.49 13.61
N GLU A 63 10.76 2.63 14.87
CA GLU A 63 12.17 2.72 15.27
C GLU A 63 12.77 1.35 15.64
N THR A 64 11.95 0.28 15.73
CA THR A 64 12.40 -1.04 16.23
C THR A 64 12.01 -2.18 15.28
N LEU A 65 12.90 -3.18 15.18
CA LEU A 65 12.86 -4.34 14.28
C LEU A 65 11.96 -5.49 14.75
N GLU A 66 11.42 -5.42 15.97
CA GLU A 66 10.78 -6.59 16.62
C GLU A 66 9.33 -6.83 16.17
N ASP A 67 8.68 -5.82 15.58
CA ASP A 67 7.27 -5.86 15.17
C ASP A 67 7.10 -5.60 13.66
N GLU A 68 7.67 -6.47 12.80
CA GLU A 68 7.41 -6.37 11.36
C GLU A 68 5.92 -6.61 11.05
N TRP A 69 5.32 -5.65 10.35
CA TRP A 69 3.93 -5.70 9.92
C TRP A 69 3.75 -6.68 8.76
N GLU A 70 2.64 -7.44 8.80
CA GLU A 70 2.20 -8.20 7.64
C GLU A 70 1.43 -7.27 6.69
N PHE A 71 1.98 -7.08 5.49
CA PHE A 71 1.35 -6.29 4.43
C PHE A 71 0.54 -7.19 3.50
N PRO A 72 -0.77 -6.94 3.33
CA PRO A 72 -1.59 -7.79 2.48
C PRO A 72 -1.15 -7.67 1.02
N GLN A 73 -1.28 -8.75 0.25
CA GLN A 73 -0.96 -8.71 -1.18
C GLN A 73 -1.85 -7.71 -1.94
N SER A 74 -3.11 -7.58 -1.51
CA SER A 74 -4.07 -6.67 -2.12
C SER A 74 -4.82 -5.87 -1.05
N VAL A 75 -5.03 -4.58 -1.34
CA VAL A 75 -5.83 -3.65 -0.52
C VAL A 75 -7.07 -3.25 -1.31
N TYR A 76 -8.20 -3.25 -0.62
CA TYR A 76 -9.52 -2.92 -1.18
C TYR A 76 -10.02 -1.63 -0.53
N PRO A 77 -9.88 -0.47 -1.21
CA PRO A 77 -10.33 0.81 -0.68
C PRO A 77 -11.82 0.85 -0.42
N VAL A 78 -12.60 0.15 -1.24
CA VAL A 78 -14.06 0.08 -1.16
C VAL A 78 -14.50 -1.38 -1.17
N ALA A 79 -15.47 -1.71 -0.34
CA ALA A 79 -16.11 -3.03 -0.35
C ALA A 79 -17.18 -3.09 -1.45
N GLY A 80 -17.18 -4.17 -2.23
CA GLY A 80 -18.20 -4.40 -3.25
C GLY A 80 -17.62 -5.00 -4.52
N LYS A 81 -18.41 -5.82 -5.19
CA LYS A 81 -18.00 -6.50 -6.42
C LYS A 81 -17.77 -5.51 -7.56
N GLU A 82 -18.60 -4.49 -7.67
CA GLU A 82 -18.50 -3.46 -8.70
C GLU A 82 -17.16 -2.71 -8.65
N ALA A 83 -16.71 -2.32 -7.45
CA ALA A 83 -15.39 -1.71 -7.25
C ALA A 83 -14.24 -2.63 -7.69
N GLN A 84 -14.37 -3.94 -7.45
CA GLN A 84 -13.38 -4.93 -7.90
C GLN A 84 -13.41 -5.12 -9.42
N ASP A 85 -14.60 -5.16 -10.02
CA ASP A 85 -14.80 -5.33 -11.46
C ASP A 85 -14.21 -4.15 -12.26
N ILE A 86 -14.24 -2.93 -11.72
CA ILE A 86 -13.58 -1.76 -12.33
C ILE A 86 -12.07 -1.65 -11.99
N GLY A 87 -11.54 -2.57 -11.18
CA GLY A 87 -10.12 -2.61 -10.82
C GLY A 87 -9.72 -1.63 -9.71
N LEU A 88 -10.64 -1.25 -8.83
CA LEU A 88 -10.37 -0.47 -7.62
C LEU A 88 -9.74 -1.35 -6.52
N VAL A 89 -8.63 -1.99 -6.87
CA VAL A 89 -7.85 -2.90 -6.04
C VAL A 89 -6.39 -2.50 -6.17
N TYR A 90 -5.73 -2.34 -5.04
CA TYR A 90 -4.31 -2.06 -4.97
C TYR A 90 -3.55 -3.36 -4.77
N ASP A 91 -2.69 -3.74 -5.70
CA ASP A 91 -1.77 -4.87 -5.50
C ASP A 91 -0.41 -4.38 -5.07
N ILE A 92 0.23 -5.11 -4.16
CA ILE A 92 1.60 -4.85 -3.74
C ILE A 92 2.56 -5.03 -4.93
N VAL A 93 3.40 -4.04 -5.15
CA VAL A 93 4.38 -4.01 -6.24
C VAL A 93 5.79 -3.73 -5.78
N GLY A 94 5.99 -3.32 -4.52
CA GLY A 94 7.33 -3.08 -4.02
C GLY A 94 7.40 -2.94 -2.52
N HIS A 95 8.60 -3.15 -2.02
CA HIS A 95 8.94 -3.08 -0.62
C HIS A 95 10.34 -2.50 -0.50
N ILE A 96 10.48 -1.41 0.23
CA ILE A 96 11.74 -0.70 0.44
C ILE A 96 12.16 -0.94 1.88
N PHE A 97 13.40 -1.37 2.02
CA PHE A 97 14.02 -1.66 3.29
C PHE A 97 15.18 -0.72 3.54
N LEU A 98 15.43 -0.44 4.80
CA LEU A 98 16.47 0.46 5.27
C LEU A 98 17.27 -0.24 6.37
N ASN A 99 18.59 -0.08 6.35
CA ASN A 99 19.43 -0.27 7.53
C ASN A 99 19.93 1.10 8.04
N SER A 100 20.95 1.16 8.90
CA SER A 100 21.48 2.44 9.41
C SER A 100 21.77 3.51 8.35
N THR A 101 22.15 3.15 7.12
CA THR A 101 22.62 4.11 6.09
C THR A 101 22.31 3.72 4.63
N HIS A 102 21.75 2.54 4.39
CA HIS A 102 21.64 1.96 3.05
C HIS A 102 20.23 1.42 2.79
N TYR A 103 19.75 1.62 1.56
CA TYR A 103 18.43 1.22 1.13
C TYR A 103 18.53 0.07 0.13
N VAL A 104 17.64 -0.90 0.27
CA VAL A 104 17.43 -1.97 -0.70
C VAL A 104 15.95 -2.14 -0.97
N ALA A 105 15.59 -2.79 -2.06
CA ALA A 105 14.20 -2.94 -2.43
C ALA A 105 13.87 -4.30 -3.03
N TRP A 106 12.69 -4.80 -2.71
CA TRP A 106 12.02 -5.83 -3.50
C TRP A 106 11.03 -5.13 -4.42
N SER A 107 10.96 -5.52 -5.68
CA SER A 107 10.05 -4.91 -6.66
C SER A 107 9.47 -5.93 -7.63
N LEU A 108 8.19 -5.80 -7.94
CA LEU A 108 7.51 -6.56 -8.97
C LEU A 108 7.68 -5.82 -10.30
N ALA A 109 8.37 -6.45 -11.24
CA ALA A 109 8.55 -5.92 -12.59
C ALA A 109 8.16 -6.95 -13.65
N THR A 110 7.70 -6.46 -14.80
CA THR A 110 7.49 -7.28 -15.98
C THR A 110 8.83 -7.47 -16.69
N THR A 111 9.25 -8.72 -16.93
CA THR A 111 10.49 -8.98 -17.66
C THR A 111 10.38 -8.52 -19.11
N ASP A 112 11.49 -8.05 -19.67
CA ASP A 112 11.60 -7.77 -21.11
C ASP A 112 11.86 -9.05 -21.92
N THR A 113 11.22 -10.15 -21.53
CA THR A 113 11.21 -11.40 -22.30
C THR A 113 10.03 -11.39 -23.26
N PRO A 114 10.06 -12.17 -24.35
CA PRO A 114 8.92 -12.29 -25.27
C PRO A 114 7.61 -12.68 -24.58
N THR A 115 7.69 -13.41 -23.47
CA THR A 115 6.58 -13.85 -22.64
C THR A 115 6.10 -12.83 -21.60
N ARG A 116 6.81 -11.70 -21.42
CA ARG A 116 6.47 -10.59 -20.50
C ARG A 116 6.04 -11.09 -19.11
N VAL A 117 6.84 -11.97 -18.51
CA VAL A 117 6.49 -12.61 -17.23
C VAL A 117 6.73 -11.63 -16.09
N LYS A 118 5.77 -11.51 -15.17
CA LYS A 118 5.99 -10.76 -13.92
C LYS A 118 6.95 -11.52 -13.03
N GLY A 119 7.97 -10.84 -12.52
CA GLY A 119 8.95 -11.38 -11.58
C GLY A 119 9.20 -10.41 -10.44
N VAL A 120 9.52 -10.95 -9.27
CA VAL A 120 10.02 -10.12 -8.17
C VAL A 120 11.54 -10.04 -8.27
N PHE A 121 12.08 -8.86 -8.00
CA PHE A 121 13.50 -8.56 -8.07
C PHE A 121 13.97 -7.94 -6.77
N PHE A 122 15.09 -8.42 -6.25
CA PHE A 122 15.82 -7.78 -5.17
C PHE A 122 16.84 -6.80 -5.76
N TYR A 123 16.80 -5.54 -5.35
CA TYR A 123 17.64 -4.45 -5.81
C TYR A 123 18.51 -3.91 -4.68
N ASP A 124 19.81 -3.77 -4.98
CA ASP A 124 20.81 -3.11 -4.15
C ASP A 124 21.68 -2.20 -5.05
N GLY A 125 21.64 -0.89 -4.79
CA GLY A 125 22.44 0.10 -5.54
C GLY A 125 23.96 -0.03 -5.34
N GLN A 126 24.41 -0.73 -4.31
CA GLN A 126 25.83 -1.05 -4.06
C GLN A 126 26.24 -2.40 -4.67
N GLY A 127 25.28 -3.14 -5.24
CA GLY A 127 25.47 -4.48 -5.80
C GLY A 127 25.16 -5.56 -4.78
N VAL A 128 24.43 -6.59 -5.22
CA VAL A 128 23.90 -7.68 -4.38
C VAL A 128 25.00 -8.67 -3.97
N ASN A 129 26.09 -8.72 -4.74
CA ASN A 129 27.24 -9.59 -4.52
C ASN A 129 28.50 -8.73 -4.37
N ALA A 130 29.07 -8.66 -3.17
CA ALA A 130 30.28 -7.90 -2.86
C ALA A 130 31.38 -8.09 -3.94
N GLY A 131 31.49 -7.12 -4.87
CA GLY A 131 32.45 -7.14 -5.97
C GLY A 131 31.93 -7.50 -7.37
N LYS A 132 30.62 -7.71 -7.59
CA LYS A 132 30.02 -7.86 -8.92
C LYS A 132 28.95 -6.79 -9.18
N PRO A 133 28.86 -6.22 -10.41
CA PRO A 133 27.90 -5.17 -10.77
C PRO A 133 26.48 -5.72 -10.99
N GLU A 134 26.02 -6.62 -10.13
CA GLU A 134 24.67 -7.17 -10.16
C GLU A 134 23.81 -6.37 -9.17
N TYR A 135 23.19 -5.30 -9.66
CA TYR A 135 22.37 -4.42 -8.83
C TYR A 135 20.95 -4.95 -8.63
N SER A 136 20.50 -5.88 -9.46
CA SER A 136 19.14 -6.42 -9.41
C SER A 136 19.15 -7.91 -9.74
N VAL A 137 18.54 -8.72 -8.89
CA VAL A 137 18.49 -10.18 -9.02
C VAL A 137 17.05 -10.65 -8.97
N LYS A 138 16.67 -11.52 -9.90
CA LYS A 138 15.33 -12.12 -9.92
C LYS A 138 15.19 -13.14 -8.80
N GLU A 139 14.09 -13.02 -8.08
CA GLU A 139 13.75 -13.85 -6.93
C GLU A 139 12.82 -15.00 -7.31
N SER A 140 13.05 -16.16 -6.69
CA SER A 140 12.30 -17.39 -6.97
C SER A 140 11.03 -17.55 -6.12
N GLY A 141 10.90 -16.74 -5.06
CA GLY A 141 9.81 -16.85 -4.08
C GLY A 141 8.44 -16.38 -4.56
N GLY A 142 8.39 -15.54 -5.61
CA GLY A 142 7.16 -14.91 -6.09
C GLY A 142 6.59 -13.87 -5.12
N VAL A 143 5.50 -13.19 -5.52
CA VAL A 143 4.93 -12.04 -4.79
C VAL A 143 4.60 -12.38 -3.33
N ALA A 144 3.90 -13.49 -3.10
CA ALA A 144 3.43 -13.85 -1.76
C ALA A 144 4.57 -14.00 -0.74
N LYS A 145 5.67 -14.64 -1.13
CA LYS A 145 6.83 -14.84 -0.26
C LYS A 145 7.66 -13.56 -0.10
N SER A 146 7.75 -12.78 -1.16
CA SER A 146 8.77 -11.74 -1.30
C SER A 146 8.27 -10.33 -1.00
N LEU A 147 6.96 -10.12 -0.97
CA LEU A 147 6.35 -8.79 -0.79
C LEU A 147 5.26 -8.79 0.29
N SER A 148 4.54 -9.89 0.52
CA SER A 148 3.34 -9.88 1.37
C SER A 148 3.34 -10.93 2.49
N SER A 149 4.50 -11.45 2.89
CA SER A 149 4.60 -12.39 4.00
C SER A 149 4.99 -11.68 5.28
N TRP A 150 4.57 -12.23 6.42
CA TRP A 150 5.15 -11.86 7.71
C TRP A 150 6.61 -12.31 7.74
N ASN A 151 7.54 -11.39 8.08
CA ASN A 151 8.98 -11.60 8.10
C ASN A 151 9.51 -11.96 6.71
N ILE A 152 9.44 -11.00 5.79
CA ILE A 152 9.89 -11.20 4.41
C ILE A 152 11.34 -11.69 4.45
N PRO A 153 11.64 -12.86 3.86
CA PRO A 153 12.94 -13.48 3.98
C PRO A 153 14.00 -12.64 3.26
N MET A 154 14.79 -11.89 4.03
CA MET A 154 15.90 -11.12 3.50
C MET A 154 17.09 -12.04 3.16
N PRO A 155 17.88 -11.73 2.10
CA PRO A 155 19.10 -12.47 1.83
C PRO A 155 20.06 -12.37 3.03
N LYS A 156 20.93 -13.37 3.21
CA LYS A 156 21.71 -13.59 4.45
C LYS A 156 22.49 -12.34 4.95
N ASN A 157 22.91 -11.47 4.04
CA ASN A 157 23.69 -10.26 4.34
C ASN A 157 22.84 -9.04 4.71
N TYR A 158 21.50 -9.16 4.67
CA TYR A 158 20.56 -8.05 4.85
C TYR A 158 19.63 -8.27 6.04
N LYS A 159 20.07 -9.02 7.06
CA LYS A 159 19.25 -9.35 8.23
C LYS A 159 18.92 -8.16 9.12
N ASP A 160 19.74 -7.11 9.07
CA ASP A 160 19.59 -5.91 9.91
C ASP A 160 18.78 -4.80 9.22
N TYR A 161 18.08 -5.15 8.14
CA TYR A 161 17.22 -4.25 7.39
C TYR A 161 15.79 -4.38 7.89
N TRP A 162 15.12 -3.25 8.08
CA TRP A 162 13.68 -3.21 8.38
C TRP A 162 12.91 -2.60 7.22
N THR A 163 11.61 -2.86 7.22
CA THR A 163 10.67 -2.23 6.31
C THR A 163 10.58 -0.73 6.56
N LEU A 164 10.83 0.07 5.52
CA LEU A 164 10.60 1.51 5.55
C LEU A 164 9.32 1.89 4.79
N MET A 165 9.10 1.31 3.62
CA MET A 165 7.98 1.67 2.75
C MET A 165 7.46 0.47 1.97
N VAL A 166 6.14 0.44 1.76
CA VAL A 166 5.43 -0.53 0.92
C VAL A 166 4.73 0.21 -0.20
N LEU A 167 4.85 -0.31 -1.42
CA LEU A 167 4.30 0.28 -2.63
C LEU A 167 3.19 -0.60 -3.17
N TYR A 168 2.03 -0.01 -3.41
CA TYR A 168 0.91 -0.66 -4.08
C TYR A 168 0.53 0.07 -5.36
N LYS A 169 0.05 -0.67 -6.35
CA LYS A 169 -0.42 -0.15 -7.62
C LYS A 169 -1.88 -0.49 -7.86
N LEU A 170 -2.64 0.50 -8.30
CA LEU A 170 -4.06 0.35 -8.66
C LEU A 170 -4.20 -0.51 -9.92
N GLN A 171 -4.99 -1.59 -9.87
CA GLN A 171 -5.14 -2.53 -10.98
C GLN A 171 -5.78 -1.89 -12.22
N GLY A 172 -6.87 -1.16 -12.05
CA GLY A 172 -7.55 -0.47 -13.16
C GLY A 172 -6.85 0.81 -13.61
N GLY A 173 -5.78 1.22 -12.91
CA GLY A 173 -5.09 2.49 -13.13
C GLY A 173 -6.04 3.68 -13.09
N GLN A 174 -5.78 4.69 -13.91
CA GLN A 174 -6.58 5.90 -13.96
C GLN A 174 -8.08 5.65 -14.24
N LYS A 175 -8.41 4.60 -15.00
CA LYS A 175 -9.81 4.28 -15.33
C LYS A 175 -10.63 3.79 -14.14
N ALA A 176 -9.98 3.27 -13.09
CA ALA A 176 -10.69 2.89 -11.86
C ALA A 176 -11.07 4.11 -11.00
N GLN A 177 -10.61 5.31 -11.37
CA GLN A 177 -10.87 6.56 -10.67
C GLN A 177 -12.00 7.40 -11.33
N GLU A 178 -12.46 6.99 -12.52
CA GLU A 178 -13.54 7.64 -13.30
C GLU A 178 -14.91 7.03 -12.98
#